data_AF-A0A9D1EYR2-F1
#
_entry.id   AF-A0A9D1EYR2-F1
#
_cell.length_a   1.000
_cell.length_b   1.000
_cell.length_c   1.000
_cell.angle_alpha   90.00
_cell.angle_beta   90.00
_cell.angle_gamma   90.00
#
_symmetry.space_group_name_H-M   'P 1'
#
loop_
_entity.id
_entity.type
_entity.pdbx_description
1 polymer ?
#
loop_
_entity_poly.entity_id
_entity_poly.type
_entity_poly.pdbx_seq_one_letter_code
_entity_poly.pdbx_strand_id
1 'polypeptide(L)'
;MYSVLRDGIYIITDTKLFGDLEVPERPHKYCEFINSEWVLDANAYFNFLDKDEAALFLKNTAEQVSLYREEKDLGIVTTLSESEYLELIAKRKERRDILNEHIN
;
A
#
# COMPACT_ATOMS: atom_id res chain seq x y z
N MET A 1 -26.23 -13.48 -11.41
CA MET A 1 -25.07 -12.60 -11.19
C MET A 1 -24.20 -12.60 -12.44
N TYR A 2 -24.03 -11.43 -13.05
CA TYR A 2 -23.26 -11.14 -14.25
C TYR A 2 -22.09 -10.24 -13.86
N SER A 3 -20.95 -10.48 -14.50
CA SER A 3 -19.76 -9.61 -14.43
C SER A 3 -19.71 -8.81 -15.73
N VAL A 4 -19.85 -7.48 -15.63
CA VAL A 4 -19.97 -6.62 -16.80
C VAL A 4 -19.05 -5.41 -16.71
N LEU A 5 -18.60 -4.93 -17.86
CA LEU A 5 -18.05 -3.59 -18.02
C LEU A 5 -19.17 -2.67 -18.53
N ARG A 6 -19.52 -1.68 -17.73
CA ARG A 6 -20.49 -0.62 -18.07
C ARG A 6 -19.75 0.71 -18.08
N ASP A 7 -19.70 1.35 -19.24
CA ASP A 7 -18.96 2.60 -19.44
C ASP A 7 -17.50 2.53 -18.95
N GLY A 8 -16.85 1.37 -19.14
CA GLY A 8 -15.47 1.11 -18.69
C GLY A 8 -15.34 0.72 -17.21
N ILE A 9 -16.42 0.68 -16.44
CA ILE A 9 -16.42 0.33 -15.02
C ILE A 9 -16.82 -1.14 -14.85
N TYR A 10 -16.02 -1.90 -14.11
CA TYR A 10 -16.34 -3.29 -13.73
C TYR A 10 -17.41 -3.33 -12.63
N ILE A 11 -18.51 -4.06 -12.90
CA ILE A 11 -19.67 -4.18 -12.01
C ILE A 11 -20.10 -5.65 -11.94
N ILE A 12 -20.41 -6.11 -10.73
CA ILE A 12 -21.12 -7.37 -10.49
C ILE A 12 -22.59 -7.03 -10.26
N THR A 13 -23.50 -7.58 -11.07
CA THR A 13 -24.92 -7.23 -11.04
C THR A 13 -25.83 -8.42 -11.34
N ASP A 14 -27.06 -8.42 -10.85
CA ASP A 14 -28.04 -9.45 -11.19
C ASP A 14 -28.81 -9.17 -12.48
N THR A 15 -28.61 -8.00 -13.10
CA THR A 15 -29.34 -7.60 -14.31
C THR A 15 -28.38 -7.01 -15.35
N LYS A 16 -28.39 -7.59 -16.55
CA LYS A 16 -27.65 -7.10 -17.71
C LYS A 16 -28.45 -5.98 -18.41
N LEU A 17 -27.83 -4.82 -18.60
CA LEU A 17 -28.40 -3.69 -19.33
C LEU A 17 -27.93 -3.67 -20.78
N PHE A 18 -28.65 -2.95 -21.63
CA PHE A 18 -28.24 -2.72 -23.01
C PHE A 18 -26.95 -1.89 -23.05
N GLY A 19 -25.94 -2.38 -23.79
CA GLY A 19 -24.61 -1.77 -23.85
C GLY A 19 -23.59 -2.36 -22.86
N ASP A 20 -24.01 -3.21 -21.92
CA ASP A 20 -23.08 -3.92 -21.04
C ASP A 20 -22.20 -4.90 -21.84
N LEU A 21 -20.89 -4.82 -21.67
CA LEU A 21 -19.95 -5.83 -22.13
C LEU A 21 -19.79 -6.89 -21.05
N GLU A 22 -20.27 -8.11 -21.31
CA GLU A 22 -20.10 -9.22 -20.39
C GLU A 22 -18.65 -9.73 -20.44
N VAL A 23 -18.05 -9.85 -19.26
CA VAL A 23 -16.65 -10.24 -19.08
C VAL A 23 -16.53 -11.32 -18.00
N PRO A 24 -15.45 -12.11 -17.97
CA PRO A 24 -15.18 -12.99 -16.85
C PRO A 24 -15.08 -12.21 -15.53
N GLU A 25 -15.32 -12.87 -14.40
CA GLU A 25 -15.12 -12.25 -13.09
C GLU A 25 -13.69 -11.72 -12.94
N ARG A 26 -13.57 -10.50 -12.42
CA ARG A 26 -12.29 -9.82 -12.27
C ARG A 26 -11.47 -10.53 -11.17
N PRO A 27 -10.28 -11.07 -11.50
CA PRO A 27 -9.49 -11.86 -10.55
C PRO A 27 -8.84 -11.00 -9.46
N HIS A 28 -8.53 -9.73 -9.77
CA HIS A 28 -7.90 -8.81 -8.82
C HIS A 28 -8.33 -7.36 -9.05
N LYS A 29 -8.35 -6.53 -7.99
CA LYS A 29 -8.79 -5.12 -8.07
C LYS A 29 -7.96 -4.24 -9.02
N TYR A 30 -6.70 -4.60 -9.25
CA TYR A 30 -5.79 -3.90 -10.18
C TYR A 30 -5.70 -4.54 -11.56
N CYS A 31 -6.59 -5.48 -11.89
CA CYS A 31 -6.69 -5.98 -13.25
C CYS A 31 -7.53 -5.02 -14.10
N GLU A 32 -7.01 -4.73 -15.28
CA GLU A 32 -7.70 -4.05 -16.36
C GLU A 32 -8.10 -5.06 -17.43
N PHE A 33 -9.22 -4.82 -18.11
CA PHE A 33 -9.67 -5.70 -19.18
C PHE A 33 -9.19 -5.15 -20.53
N ILE A 34 -8.19 -5.79 -21.13
CA ILE A 34 -7.54 -5.35 -22.36
C ILE A 34 -7.56 -6.52 -23.34
N ASN A 35 -8.00 -6.27 -24.58
CA ASN A 35 -8.03 -7.28 -25.66
C ASN A 35 -8.71 -8.61 -25.26
N SER A 36 -9.82 -8.51 -24.53
CA SER A 36 -10.59 -9.66 -24.03
C SER A 36 -9.92 -10.48 -22.93
N GLU A 37 -8.84 -9.97 -22.31
CA GLU A 37 -8.13 -10.61 -21.21
C GLU A 37 -8.01 -9.70 -20.00
N TRP A 38 -7.96 -10.30 -18.80
CA TRP A 38 -7.61 -9.58 -17.58
C TRP A 38 -6.09 -9.44 -17.48
N VAL A 39 -5.61 -8.21 -17.56
CA VAL A 39 -4.20 -7.86 -17.43
C VAL A 39 -3.98 -7.16 -16.10
N LEU A 40 -3.06 -7.67 -15.28
CA LEU A 40 -2.70 -7.02 -14.02
C LEU A 40 -1.87 -5.75 -14.30
N ASP A 41 -2.33 -4.61 -13.80
CA ASP A 41 -1.46 -3.44 -13.66
C ASP A 41 -0.46 -3.71 -12.52
N ALA A 42 0.71 -4.20 -12.92
CA ALA A 42 1.80 -4.51 -12.00
C ALA A 42 2.27 -3.25 -11.25
N ASN A 43 2.28 -2.08 -11.88
CA ASN A 43 2.74 -0.84 -11.25
C ASN A 43 1.77 -0.44 -10.14
N ALA A 44 0.46 -0.41 -10.42
CA ALA A 44 -0.55 -0.13 -9.40
C ALA A 44 -0.51 -1.16 -8.25
N TYR A 45 -0.29 -2.44 -8.58
CA TYR A 45 -0.20 -3.50 -7.58
C TYR A 45 1.02 -3.34 -6.68
N PHE A 46 2.23 -3.18 -7.23
CA PHE A 46 3.45 -3.03 -6.43
C PHE A 46 3.45 -1.73 -5.64
N ASN A 47 2.98 -0.62 -6.22
CA ASN A 47 2.83 0.64 -5.49
C ASN A 47 1.91 0.51 -4.26
N PHE A 48 0.84 -0.28 -4.38
CA PHE A 48 -0.02 -0.56 -3.23
C PHE A 48 0.68 -1.40 -2.17
N LEU A 49 1.38 -2.46 -2.57
CA LEU A 49 2.14 -3.30 -1.64
C LEU A 49 3.20 -2.49 -0.90
N ASP A 50 3.97 -1.67 -1.61
CA ASP A 50 5.02 -0.83 -1.04
C ASP A 50 4.45 0.17 -0.02
N LYS A 51 3.28 0.75 -0.30
CA LYS A 51 2.58 1.64 0.64
C LYS A 51 2.09 0.90 1.88
N ASP A 52 1.50 -0.29 1.72
CA ASP A 52 1.04 -1.11 2.85
C ASP A 52 2.23 -1.54 3.74
N GLU A 53 3.34 -1.98 3.14
CA GLU A 53 4.56 -2.33 3.86
C GLU A 53 5.17 -1.13 4.59
N ALA A 54 5.23 0.03 3.93
CA ALA A 54 5.72 1.26 4.53
C ALA A 54 4.87 1.70 5.72
N ALA A 55 3.54 1.64 5.60
CA ALA A 55 2.62 1.97 6.69
C ALA A 55 2.79 1.00 7.88
N LEU A 56 2.91 -0.30 7.61
CA LEU A 56 3.12 -1.32 8.63
C LEU A 56 4.46 -1.12 9.36
N PHE A 57 5.53 -0.84 8.62
CA PHE A 57 6.84 -0.56 9.21
C PHE A 57 6.79 0.66 10.14
N LEU A 58 6.16 1.75 9.71
CA LEU A 58 6.02 2.97 10.52
C LEU A 58 5.21 2.74 11.79
N LYS A 59 4.16 1.92 11.71
CA LYS A 59 3.35 1.53 12.88
C LYS A 59 4.15 0.70 13.86
N ASN A 60 4.81 -0.35 13.38
CA ASN A 60 5.53 -1.31 14.22
C ASN A 60 6.76 -0.70 14.93
N THR A 61 7.35 0.34 14.34
CA THR A 61 8.54 1.00 14.91
C THR A 61 8.23 2.30 15.64
N ALA A 62 6.96 2.68 15.78
CA ALA A 62 6.57 3.93 16.45
C ALA A 62 6.91 3.92 17.95
N GLU A 63 6.63 2.80 18.62
CA GLU A 63 6.89 2.63 20.05
C GLU A 63 8.38 2.65 20.36
N GLN A 64 9.21 1.99 19.56
CA GLN A 64 10.67 1.98 19.71
C GLN A 64 11.27 3.41 19.65
N VAL A 65 10.75 4.26 18.76
CA VAL A 65 11.19 5.66 18.65
C VAL A 65 10.76 6.47 19.88
N SER A 66 9.54 6.25 20.37
CA SER A 66 9.04 6.95 21.56
C SER A 66 9.83 6.56 22.80
N LEU A 67 10.05 5.25 22.98
CA LEU A 67 10.77 4.67 24.10
C LEU A 67 12.21 5.19 24.15
N TYR A 68 12.95 5.15 23.03
CA TYR A 68 14.32 5.67 22.99
C TYR A 68 14.42 7.13 23.42
N ARG A 69 13.46 7.97 23.03
CA ARG A 69 13.44 9.40 23.42
C ARG A 69 13.21 9.55 24.91
N GLU A 70 12.23 8.82 25.45
CA GLU A 70 11.93 8.83 26.88
C GLU A 70 13.13 8.35 27.71
N GLU A 71 13.75 7.24 27.33
CA GLU A 71 14.95 6.71 28.00
C GLU A 71 16.12 7.71 27.99
N LYS A 72 16.33 8.38 26.85
CA LYS A 72 17.37 9.40 26.70
C LYS A 72 17.09 10.63 27.56
N ASP A 73 15.84 11.08 27.62
CA ASP A 73 15.39 12.21 28.45
C ASP A 73 15.49 11.89 29.95
N LEU A 74 15.23 10.64 30.33
CA LEU A 74 15.39 10.14 31.70
C LEU A 74 16.86 9.87 32.08
N GLY A 75 17.79 9.93 31.12
CA GLY A 75 19.20 9.65 31.36
C GLY A 75 19.50 8.20 31.74
N ILE A 76 18.64 7.27 31.32
CA ILE A 76 18.80 5.83 31.58
C ILE A 76 19.43 5.12 30.38
N VAL A 77 19.78 3.84 30.60
CA VAL A 77 20.28 2.99 29.52
C VAL A 77 19.18 2.82 28.47
N THR A 78 19.48 3.19 27.24
CA THR A 78 18.54 3.12 26.13
C THR A 78 18.46 1.71 25.55
N THR A 79 17.27 1.29 25.14
CA THR A 79 17.00 -0.01 24.50
C THR A 79 17.66 -0.09 23.11
N LEU A 80 17.82 1.04 22.43
CA LEU A 80 18.60 1.17 21.19
C LEU A 80 19.89 1.95 21.45
N SER A 81 20.97 1.61 20.76
CA SER A 81 22.11 2.50 20.64
C SER A 81 21.76 3.74 19.81
N GLU A 82 22.55 4.82 19.93
CA GLU A 82 22.33 6.03 19.13
C GLU A 82 22.45 5.77 17.62
N SER A 83 23.37 4.89 17.20
CA SER A 83 23.48 4.46 15.81
C SER A 83 22.24 3.73 15.32
N GLU A 84 21.72 2.77 16.08
CA GLU A 84 20.51 2.02 15.71
C GLU A 84 19.28 2.94 15.64
N TYR A 85 19.18 3.90 16.56
CA TYR A 85 18.12 4.91 16.51
C TYR A 85 18.22 5.77 15.24
N LEU A 86 19.41 6.27 14.89
CA LEU A 86 19.60 7.08 13.69
C LEU A 86 19.28 6.31 12.41
N GLU A 87 19.71 5.05 12.31
CA GLU A 87 19.35 4.16 11.20
C GLU A 87 17.84 3.94 11.13
N LEU A 88 17.18 3.72 12.27
CA LEU A 88 15.73 3.56 12.35
C LEU A 88 15.01 4.82 11.86
N ILE A 89 15.47 6.01 12.27
CA ILE A 89 14.89 7.28 11.81
C ILE A 89 15.11 7.48 10.30
N ALA A 90 16.27 7.13 9.76
CA ALA A 90 16.54 7.21 8.33
C ALA A 90 15.60 6.32 7.52
N LYS A 91 15.45 5.05 7.93
CA LYS A 91 14.49 4.10 7.31
C LYS A 91 13.05 4.58 7.45
N ARG A 92 12.67 5.13 8.60
CA ARG A 92 11.32 5.71 8.80
C ARG A 92 11.07 6.91 7.89
N LYS A 93 12.10 7.71 7.56
CA LYS A 93 11.97 8.81 6.59
C LYS A 93 11.72 8.26 5.19
N GLU A 94 12.52 7.31 4.74
CA GLU A 94 12.35 6.62 3.44
C GLU A 94 10.93 6.04 3.29
N ARG A 95 10.42 5.34 4.31
CA ARG A 95 9.05 4.80 4.28
C ARG A 95 7.98 5.88 4.22
N ARG A 96 8.21 7.06 4.82
CA ARG A 96 7.28 8.20 4.68
C ARG A 96 7.31 8.79 3.29
N ASP A 97 8.47 8.82 2.65
CA ASP A 97 8.61 9.34 1.28
C ASP A 97 7.81 8.45 0.29
N ILE A 98 7.83 7.12 0.48
CA ILE A 98 6.99 6.16 -0.26
C ILE A 98 5.49 6.46 -0.08
N LEU A 99 5.04 6.74 1.15
CA LEU A 99 3.63 7.04 1.43
C LEU A 99 3.17 8.39 0.88
N ASN A 100 4.06 9.39 0.92
CA ASN A 100 3.76 10.75 0.47
C ASN A 100 3.95 10.94 -1.04
N GLU A 101 4.34 9.90 -1.77
CA GLU A 101 4.69 9.98 -3.20
C GLU A 101 5.78 11.02 -3.50
N HIS A 102 6.60 11.38 -2.50
CA HIS A 102 7.79 12.20 -2.69
C HIS A 102 8.90 11.33 -3.26
N ILE A 103 8.74 10.93 -4.52
CA ILE A 103 9.82 10.43 -5.35
C ILE A 103 10.49 11.67 -5.93
N ASN A 104 11.68 12.03 -5.40
CA ASN A 104 12.55 13.04 -6.02
C ASN A 104 12.97 12.61 -7.42
#